data_AF-A0A921K6G5-F1
#
_entry.id   AF-A0A921K6G5-F1
#
_cell.length_a   1.000
_cell.length_b   1.000
_cell.length_c   1.000
_cell.angle_alpha   90.00
_cell.angle_beta   90.00
_cell.angle_gamma   90.00
#
_symmetry.space_group_name_H-M   'P 1'
#
loop_
_entity.id
_entity.type
_entity.pdbx_description
1 polymer ?
#
loop_
_entity_poly.entity_id
_entity_poly.type
_entity_poly.pdbx_seq_one_letter_code
_entity_poly.pdbx_strand_id
1 'polypeptide(L)'
;MSAGCHRDLDAGIRSGVDHAAIDFAIETITEARRIHGSGPIPDRIEHGGVVRDDQIALMADQNIVLVPQPYFISVFGEGMFHNLGPNRATLSYPARRLLDAGMILPGSSDRPVA
;
A
#
# COMPACT_ATOMS: atom_id res chain seq x y z
N MET A 1 6.04 -14.06 -26.59
CA MET A 1 6.25 -12.87 -25.74
C MET A 1 4.90 -12.55 -25.12
N SER A 2 4.70 -12.92 -23.85
CA SER A 2 3.45 -12.64 -23.13
C SER A 2 3.54 -11.22 -22.58
N ALA A 3 2.59 -10.35 -22.93
CA ALA A 3 2.47 -9.05 -22.30
C ALA A 3 2.09 -9.25 -20.83
N GLY A 4 3.04 -9.03 -19.93
CA GLY A 4 2.78 -9.08 -18.48
C GLY A 4 1.77 -8.00 -18.11
N CYS A 5 0.65 -8.42 -17.52
CA CYS A 5 -0.35 -7.50 -16.99
C CYS A 5 0.17 -6.91 -15.68
N HIS A 6 0.77 -5.71 -15.74
CA HIS A 6 1.06 -4.89 -14.57
C HIS A 6 -0.26 -4.25 -14.10
N ARG A 7 -0.59 -4.38 -12.81
CA ARG A 7 -1.77 -3.73 -12.22
C ARG A 7 -1.38 -2.83 -11.04
N ASP A 8 -1.90 -1.61 -11.06
CA ASP A 8 -1.83 -0.65 -9.96
C ASP A 8 -3.23 -0.59 -9.32
N LEU A 9 -3.32 -0.81 -8.00
CA LEU A 9 -4.56 -0.61 -7.24
C LEU A 9 -4.37 0.53 -6.24
N ASP A 10 -5.33 1.47 -6.26
CA ASP A 10 -5.38 2.60 -5.35
C ASP A 10 -6.13 2.21 -4.06
N ALA A 11 -5.41 2.20 -2.94
CA ALA A 11 -6.00 2.15 -1.60
C ALA A 11 -6.23 3.58 -1.10
N GLY A 12 -7.31 4.19 -1.57
CA GLY A 12 -7.60 5.61 -1.33
C GLY A 12 -7.63 5.99 0.15
N ILE A 13 -7.18 7.21 0.44
CA ILE A 13 -7.07 7.79 1.79
C ILE A 13 -8.46 8.21 2.27
N ARG A 14 -9.19 7.31 2.93
CA ARG A 14 -10.38 7.67 3.69
C ARG A 14 -10.26 7.04 5.06
N SER A 15 -9.89 7.88 6.04
CA SER A 15 -9.54 7.65 7.45
C SER A 15 -10.22 6.52 8.25
N GLY A 16 -11.26 5.86 7.75
CA GLY A 16 -11.89 4.67 8.34
C GLY A 16 -11.75 3.36 7.56
N VAL A 17 -11.28 3.34 6.30
CA VAL A 17 -11.44 2.20 5.37
C VAL A 17 -10.11 1.65 4.82
N ASP A 18 -9.01 2.39 4.95
CA ASP A 18 -7.73 2.07 4.27
C ASP A 18 -7.22 0.64 4.52
N HIS A 19 -7.36 0.10 5.74
CA HIS A 19 -6.93 -1.28 5.99
C HIS A 19 -7.78 -2.31 5.21
N ALA A 20 -9.09 -2.10 5.11
CA ALA A 20 -9.98 -2.98 4.36
C ALA A 20 -9.73 -2.85 2.84
N ALA A 21 -9.35 -1.66 2.38
CA ALA A 21 -8.92 -1.45 1.00
C ALA A 21 -7.63 -2.22 0.69
N ILE A 22 -6.67 -2.27 1.60
CA ILE A 22 -5.45 -3.07 1.46
C ILE A 22 -5.78 -4.57 1.44
N ASP A 23 -6.65 -5.05 2.35
CA ASP A 23 -7.09 -6.45 2.36
C ASP A 23 -7.72 -6.83 1.00
N PHE A 24 -8.65 -5.99 0.51
CA PHE A 24 -9.31 -6.17 -0.78
C PHE A 24 -8.32 -6.14 -1.96
N ALA A 25 -7.33 -5.24 -1.93
CA ALA A 25 -6.33 -5.15 -2.97
C ALA A 25 -5.44 -6.40 -3.02
N ILE A 26 -4.98 -6.89 -1.87
CA ILE A 26 -4.20 -8.14 -1.76
C ILE A 26 -5.02 -9.31 -2.30
N GLU A 27 -6.29 -9.45 -1.90
CA GLU A 27 -7.18 -10.51 -2.37
C GLU A 27 -7.37 -10.44 -3.89
N THR A 28 -7.66 -9.25 -4.42
CA THR A 28 -7.90 -9.01 -5.84
C THR A 28 -6.67 -9.33 -6.68
N ILE A 29 -5.48 -8.88 -6.25
CA ILE A 29 -4.21 -9.17 -6.94
C ILE A 29 -3.94 -10.67 -6.93
N THR A 30 -4.09 -11.32 -5.77
CA THR A 30 -3.83 -12.75 -5.59
C THR A 30 -4.76 -13.59 -6.48
N GLU A 31 -6.05 -13.27 -6.51
CA GLU A 31 -7.02 -13.96 -7.35
C GLU A 31 -6.75 -13.73 -8.84
N ALA A 32 -6.44 -12.49 -9.24
CA ALA A 32 -6.08 -12.18 -10.61
C ALA A 32 -4.83 -12.94 -11.07
N ARG A 33 -3.83 -13.10 -10.20
CA ARG A 33 -2.62 -13.91 -10.47
C ARG A 33 -2.93 -15.39 -10.55
N ARG A 34 -3.88 -15.89 -9.75
CA ARG A 34 -4.32 -17.29 -9.82
C ARG A 34 -4.96 -17.60 -11.17
N ILE A 35 -5.75 -16.68 -11.73
CA ILE A 35 -6.45 -16.86 -13.01
C ILE A 35 -5.52 -16.61 -14.21
N HIS A 36 -4.66 -15.59 -14.13
CA HIS A 36 -3.93 -15.07 -15.29
C HIS A 36 -2.40 -15.27 -15.23
N GLY A 37 -1.88 -15.81 -14.12
CA GLY A 37 -0.45 -15.86 -13.84
C GLY A 37 0.09 -14.53 -13.28
N SER A 38 1.31 -14.59 -12.75
CA SER A 38 2.01 -13.40 -12.25
C SER A 38 2.78 -12.68 -13.36
N GLY A 39 2.90 -11.35 -13.23
CA GLY A 39 3.73 -10.52 -14.10
C GLY A 39 5.23 -10.64 -13.79
N PRO A 40 6.10 -10.08 -14.67
CA PRO A 40 7.56 -10.09 -14.47
C PRO A 40 8.04 -9.08 -13.40
N ILE A 41 7.16 -8.22 -12.91
CA ILE A 41 7.41 -7.19 -11.90
C ILE A 41 6.33 -7.26 -10.83
N PRO A 42 6.62 -6.80 -9.59
CA PRO A 42 5.64 -6.79 -8.51
C PRO A 42 4.41 -5.95 -8.87
N ASP A 43 3.23 -6.41 -8.46
CA ASP A 43 2.03 -5.57 -8.47
C ASP A 43 2.12 -4.55 -7.34
N ARG A 44 1.44 -3.42 -7.52
CA ARG A 44 1.58 -2.26 -6.66
C ARG A 44 0.26 -1.90 -6.00
N ILE A 45 0.35 -1.58 -4.71
CA ILE A 45 -0.73 -0.94 -3.95
C ILE A 45 -0.26 0.47 -3.60
N GLU A 46 -1.04 1.47 -3.97
CA GLU A 46 -0.69 2.87 -3.70
C GLU A 46 -1.10 3.30 -2.29
N HIS A 47 -0.41 4.32 -1.76
CA HIS A 47 -0.67 4.95 -0.47
C HIS A 47 -0.21 4.13 0.76
N GLY A 48 -1.14 3.67 1.59
CA GLY A 48 -0.83 3.08 2.90
C GLY A 48 -1.14 3.98 4.08
N GLY A 49 -2.33 4.59 4.10
CA GLY A 49 -2.77 5.44 5.20
C GLY A 49 -2.90 4.71 6.54
N VAL A 50 -3.31 3.43 6.56
CA VAL A 50 -3.23 2.54 7.74
C VAL A 50 -2.90 1.13 7.29
N VAL A 51 -1.76 0.59 7.73
CA VAL A 51 -1.27 -0.73 7.31
C VAL A 51 -0.90 -1.58 8.51
N ARG A 52 -1.58 -2.73 8.67
CA ARG A 52 -1.33 -3.68 9.75
C ARG A 52 -0.12 -4.57 9.43
N ASP A 53 0.49 -5.16 10.46
CA ASP A 53 1.67 -6.00 10.29
C ASP A 53 1.37 -7.31 9.54
N ASP A 54 0.17 -7.88 9.71
CA ASP A 54 -0.26 -9.06 8.95
C ASP A 54 -0.40 -8.75 7.45
N GLN A 55 -0.84 -7.54 7.10
CA GLN A 55 -0.91 -7.10 5.70
C GLN A 55 0.48 -6.91 5.10
N ILE A 56 1.44 -6.38 5.86
CA ILE A 56 2.84 -6.29 5.43
C ILE A 56 3.41 -7.68 5.16
N ALA A 57 3.18 -8.62 6.07
CA ALA A 57 3.65 -10.00 5.90
C ALA A 57 3.05 -10.66 4.65
N LEU A 58 1.74 -10.47 4.41
CA LEU A 58 1.06 -10.97 3.22
C LEU A 58 1.60 -10.33 1.93
N MET A 59 1.80 -9.01 1.90
CA MET A 59 2.37 -8.34 0.73
C MET A 59 3.79 -8.81 0.43
N ALA A 60 4.62 -8.98 1.47
CA ALA A 60 5.99 -9.47 1.33
C ALA A 60 6.03 -10.90 0.75
N ASP A 61 5.22 -11.81 1.29
CA ASP A 61 5.11 -13.19 0.80
C ASP A 61 4.61 -13.26 -0.64
N GLN A 62 3.61 -12.43 -0.98
CA GLN A 62 3.05 -12.38 -2.32
C GLN A 62 3.88 -11.54 -3.29
N ASN A 63 5.02 -10.95 -2.92
CA ASN A 63 5.77 -10.03 -3.79
C ASN A 63 4.85 -8.94 -4.41
N ILE A 64 4.09 -8.29 -3.53
CA ILE A 64 3.30 -7.08 -3.79
C ILE A 64 4.01 -5.93 -3.08
N VAL A 65 4.16 -4.78 -3.73
CA VAL A 65 4.83 -3.62 -3.11
C VAL A 65 3.82 -2.53 -2.76
N LEU A 66 4.03 -1.89 -1.60
CA LEU A 66 3.29 -0.70 -1.20
C LEU A 66 4.05 0.56 -1.62
N VAL A 67 3.36 1.53 -2.20
CA VAL A 67 3.95 2.78 -2.70
C VAL A 67 3.41 3.96 -1.88
N PRO A 68 4.08 4.34 -0.78
CA PRO A 68 3.70 5.50 -0.01
C PRO A 68 4.05 6.83 -0.69
N GLN A 69 3.27 7.88 -0.37
CA GLN A 69 3.57 9.27 -0.72
C GLN A 69 4.07 10.02 0.52
N PRO A 70 5.40 10.06 0.76
CA PRO A 70 5.95 10.60 2.00
C PRO A 70 5.62 12.09 2.21
N TYR A 71 5.42 12.85 1.13
CA TYR A 71 5.07 14.27 1.22
C TYR A 71 3.69 14.51 1.88
N PHE A 72 2.80 13.51 1.87
CA PHE A 72 1.50 13.63 2.55
C PHE A 72 1.64 13.73 4.07
N ILE A 73 2.73 13.20 4.65
CA ILE A 73 3.01 13.37 6.09
C ILE A 73 3.21 14.85 6.41
N SER A 74 3.95 15.59 5.59
CA SER A 74 4.17 17.03 5.81
C SER A 74 2.94 17.89 5.54
N VAL A 75 2.11 17.53 4.57
CA VAL A 75 0.95 18.35 4.16
C VAL A 75 -0.30 18.02 4.98
N PHE A 76 -0.55 16.74 5.25
CA PHE A 76 -1.79 16.24 5.84
C PHE A 76 -1.61 15.54 7.19
N GLY A 77 -0.38 15.36 7.68
CA GLY A 77 -0.06 14.54 8.84
C GLY A 77 -0.84 14.89 10.11
N GLU A 78 -0.96 16.18 10.44
CA GLU A 78 -1.76 16.64 11.59
C GLU A 78 -3.25 16.28 11.46
N GLY A 79 -3.83 16.51 10.27
CA GLY A 79 -5.22 16.15 9.99
C GLY A 79 -5.43 14.64 10.05
N MET A 80 -4.48 13.85 9.52
CA MET A 80 -4.51 12.40 9.61
C MET A 80 -4.39 11.90 11.04
N PHE A 81 -3.49 12.48 11.84
CA PHE A 81 -3.33 12.13 13.25
C PHE A 81 -4.63 12.35 14.04
N HIS A 82 -5.28 13.51 13.86
CA HIS A 82 -6.57 13.80 14.50
C HIS A 82 -7.68 12.83 14.07
N ASN A 83 -7.73 12.48 12.79
CA ASN A 83 -8.77 11.60 12.25
C ASN A 83 -8.56 10.11 12.62
N LEU A 84 -7.31 9.66 12.68
CA LEU A 84 -6.97 8.27 12.99
C LEU A 84 -6.93 8.00 14.49
N GLY A 85 -6.59 9.01 15.28
CA GLY A 85 -6.24 8.86 16.68
C GLY A 85 -4.88 8.18 16.88
N PRO A 86 -4.35 8.21 18.12
CA PRO A 86 -2.96 7.84 18.41
C PRO A 86 -2.65 6.38 18.05
N ASN A 87 -3.58 5.46 18.27
CA ASN A 87 -3.34 4.03 18.05
C ASN A 87 -3.25 3.67 16.56
N ARG A 88 -4.04 4.30 15.68
CA ARG A 88 -4.02 4.00 14.24
C ARG A 88 -3.00 4.84 13.50
N ALA A 89 -2.64 6.02 14.01
CA ALA A 89 -1.60 6.86 13.43
C ALA A 89 -0.23 6.16 13.40
N THR A 90 0.10 5.32 14.39
CA THR A 90 1.34 4.53 14.38
C THR A 90 1.39 3.48 13.26
N LEU A 91 0.24 3.15 12.67
CA LEU A 91 0.13 2.22 11.55
C LEU A 91 0.20 2.90 10.18
N SER A 92 0.22 4.23 10.14
CA SER A 92 0.23 5.02 8.90
C SER A 92 1.63 5.16 8.30
N TYR A 93 1.70 5.23 6.96
CA TYR A 93 2.94 5.42 6.19
C TYR A 93 4.12 4.58 6.71
N PRO A 94 4.02 3.25 6.65
CA PRO A 94 4.84 2.33 7.45
C PRO A 94 6.22 2.04 6.85
N ALA A 95 6.89 3.04 6.29
CA ALA A 95 8.12 2.90 5.50
C ALA A 95 9.17 1.99 6.17
N ARG A 96 9.42 2.20 7.47
CA ARG A 96 10.38 1.36 8.22
C ARG A 96 9.94 -0.11 8.29
N ARG A 97 8.67 -0.38 8.61
CA ARG A 97 8.14 -1.74 8.74
C ARG A 97 8.17 -2.50 7.42
N LEU A 98 7.91 -1.81 6.30
CA LEU A 98 8.03 -2.40 4.96
C LEU A 98 9.47 -2.83 4.66
N LEU A 99 10.44 -1.96 4.95
CA LEU A 99 11.86 -2.25 4.75
C LEU A 99 12.34 -3.39 5.65
N ASP A 100 11.90 -3.42 6.91
CA ASP A 100 12.22 -4.50 7.86
C ASP A 100 11.65 -5.84 7.40
N ALA A 101 10.53 -5.85 6.67
CA ALA A 101 9.97 -7.04 6.03
C ALA A 101 10.69 -7.45 4.73
N GLY A 102 11.77 -6.75 4.35
CA GLY A 102 12.53 -7.03 3.14
C GLY A 102 11.86 -6.55 1.84
N MET A 103 10.80 -5.74 1.94
CA MET A 103 10.10 -5.22 0.78
C MET A 103 10.89 -4.10 0.09
N ILE A 104 10.73 -4.00 -1.22
CA ILE A 104 11.14 -2.80 -1.96
C ILE A 104 10.20 -1.66 -1.57
N LEU A 105 10.75 -0.47 -1.30
CA LEU A 105 9.99 0.73 -0.94
C LEU A 105 10.05 1.77 -2.07
N PRO A 106 9.20 1.65 -3.11
CA PRO A 106 9.04 2.70 -4.10
C PRO A 106 8.36 3.94 -3.49
N GLY A 107 8.62 5.12 -4.04
CA GLY A 107 7.97 6.37 -3.63
C GLY A 107 7.27 7.05 -4.81
N SER A 108 6.19 7.75 -4.52
CA SER A 108 5.44 8.57 -5.49
C SER A 108 5.09 9.93 -4.88
N SER A 109 4.92 10.96 -5.72
CA SER A 109 4.40 12.25 -5.28
C SER A 109 2.88 12.34 -5.30
N ASP A 110 2.22 11.46 -6.06
CA ASP A 110 0.78 11.54 -6.38
C ASP A 110 0.36 12.93 -6.90
N ARG A 111 1.11 13.46 -7.87
CA ARG A 111 0.75 14.75 -8.47
C ARG A 111 -0.49 14.62 -9.35
N PRO A 112 -1.39 15.63 -9.32
CA PRO A 112 -1.23 16.96 -8.73
C PRO A 112 -1.84 17.13 -7.31
N VAL A 113 -2.06 16.05 -6.55
CA VAL A 113 -2.71 16.11 -5.22
C VAL A 113 -1.88 16.91 -4.22
N ALA A 114 -0.57 16.67 -4.16
CA ALA A 114 0.39 17.45 -3.37
C ALA A 114 1.73 17.66 -4.11
#